data_AF-A0A4R6ZPX0-F1
#
_entry.id   AF-A0A4R6ZPX0-F1
#
_cell.length_a   1.000
_cell.length_b   1.000
_cell.length_c   1.000
_cell.angle_alpha   90.00
_cell.angle_beta   90.00
_cell.angle_gamma   90.00
#
_symmetry.space_group_name_H-M   'P 1'
#
loop_
_entity.id
_entity.type
_entity.pdbx_description
1 polymer ?
#
loop_
_entity_poly.entity_id
_entity_poly.type
_entity_poly.pdbx_seq_one_letter_code
_entity_poly.pdbx_strand_id
1 'polypeptide(L)'
;MWSYIHLISWVGIIIFTLVALGIYKQSAKVFTVMQMCNRVLYITVIFSGVMMMKYSFSEHVVVSIFKILLGLATIGVVEMLLSYRKKEKPSNLFLVLFLVCVIATISVGFYLSGGRPLF
;
A
#
# COMPACT_ATOMS: atom_id res chain seq x y z
N MET A 1 16.03 -4.15 -10.16
CA MET A 1 16.31 -3.75 -8.75
C MET A 1 15.14 -2.98 -8.12
N TRP A 2 14.68 -1.89 -8.75
CA TRP A 2 13.56 -1.07 -8.24
C TRP A 2 12.25 -1.84 -8.03
N SER A 3 11.91 -2.78 -8.91
CA SER A 3 10.71 -3.62 -8.79
C SER A 3 10.68 -4.47 -7.51
N TYR A 4 11.84 -5.01 -7.09
CA TYR A 4 11.95 -5.78 -5.85
C TYR A 4 11.76 -4.90 -4.62
N ILE A 5 12.40 -3.73 -4.60
CA ILE A 5 12.25 -2.75 -3.50
C ILE A 5 10.79 -2.30 -3.39
N HIS A 6 10.14 -2.04 -4.52
CA HIS A 6 8.73 -1.64 -4.57
C HIS A 6 7.82 -2.73 -4.00
N LEU A 7 7.98 -3.98 -4.45
CA LEU A 7 7.18 -5.12 -4.00
C LEU A 7 7.41 -5.43 -2.52
N ILE A 8 8.66 -5.45 -2.06
CA ILE A 8 8.98 -5.68 -0.65
C ILE A 8 8.36 -4.58 0.23
N SER A 9 8.38 -3.33 -0.23
CA SER A 9 7.78 -2.22 0.51
C SER A 9 6.25 -2.34 0.58
N TRP A 10 5.60 -2.79 -0.49
CA TRP A 10 4.16 -3.10 -0.49
C TRP A 10 3.79 -4.22 0.48
N VAL A 11 4.54 -5.32 0.45
CA VAL A 11 4.36 -6.43 1.39
C VAL A 11 4.57 -5.96 2.82
N GLY A 12 5.60 -5.14 3.06
CA GLY A 12 5.83 -4.47 4.33
C GLY A 12 4.61 -3.70 4.80
N ILE A 13 4.06 -2.79 3.99
CA ILE A 13 2.88 -1.99 4.35
C ILE A 13 1.72 -2.89 4.77
N ILE A 14 1.46 -3.96 4.03
CA ILE A 14 0.36 -4.88 4.35
C ILE A 14 0.61 -5.55 5.70
N ILE A 15 1.81 -6.11 5.92
CA ILE A 15 2.16 -6.80 7.17
C ILE A 15 2.09 -5.83 8.36
N PHE A 16 2.74 -4.66 8.26
CA PHE A 16 2.74 -3.66 9.33
C PHE A 16 1.32 -3.17 9.65
N THR A 17 0.46 -3.02 8.63
CA THR A 17 -0.95 -2.66 8.82
C THR A 17 -1.71 -3.76 9.57
N LEU A 18 -1.57 -5.02 9.17
CA LEU A 18 -2.23 -6.15 9.83
C LEU A 18 -1.75 -6.34 11.28
N VAL A 19 -0.44 -6.22 11.51
CA VAL A 19 0.15 -6.29 12.86
C VAL A 19 -0.35 -5.14 13.73
N ALA A 20 -0.42 -3.92 13.20
CA ALA A 20 -1.00 -2.79 13.92
C ALA A 20 -2.47 -3.05 14.30
N LEU A 21 -3.26 -3.61 13.39
CA LEU A 21 -4.66 -3.99 13.65
C LEU A 21 -4.82 -5.15 14.64
N GLY A 22 -3.82 -6.00 14.83
CA GLY A 22 -3.83 -7.03 15.87
C GLY A 22 -3.46 -6.49 17.25
N ILE A 23 -2.50 -5.56 17.30
CA ILE A 23 -1.89 -5.08 18.56
C ILE A 23 -2.61 -3.87 19.15
N TYR A 24 -3.50 -3.18 18.41
CA TYR A 24 -4.15 -1.94 18.88
C TYR A 24 -4.81 -2.03 20.26
N LYS A 25 -5.37 -3.19 20.63
CA LYS A 25 -5.99 -3.43 21.96
C LYS A 25 -4.98 -3.74 23.06
N GLN A 26 -3.78 -4.22 22.71
CA GLN A 26 -2.76 -4.66 23.66
C GLN A 26 -1.81 -3.52 24.03
N SER A 27 -1.40 -2.70 23.06
CA SER A 27 -0.44 -1.62 23.33
C SER A 27 -0.56 -0.47 22.32
N ALA A 28 -0.99 0.69 22.81
CA ALA A 28 -1.04 1.93 22.03
C ALA A 28 0.37 2.41 21.59
N LYS A 29 1.40 2.09 22.38
CA LYS A 29 2.80 2.45 22.05
C LYS A 29 3.29 1.66 20.84
N VAL A 30 3.12 0.33 20.86
CA VAL A 30 3.52 -0.53 19.73
C VAL A 30 2.68 -0.21 18.48
N PHE A 31 1.38 0.04 18.64
CA PHE A 31 0.52 0.50 17.56
C PHE A 31 1.07 1.75 16.87
N THR A 32 1.47 2.76 17.65
CA THR A 32 2.03 4.01 17.11
C THR A 32 3.36 3.76 16.40
N VAL A 33 4.22 2.87 16.91
CA VAL A 33 5.47 2.50 16.21
C VAL A 33 5.18 1.89 14.85
N MET A 34 4.23 0.95 14.77
CA MET A 34 3.86 0.33 13.48
C MET A 34 3.27 1.34 12.49
N GLN A 35 2.47 2.30 12.97
CA GLN A 35 2.01 3.43 12.14
C GLN A 35 3.18 4.25 11.59
N MET A 36 4.19 4.52 12.42
CA MET A 36 5.37 5.29 11.99
C MET A 36 6.23 4.52 10.99
N CYS A 37 6.38 3.20 11.17
CA CYS A 37 7.05 2.34 10.19
C CYS A 37 6.34 2.36 8.84
N ASN A 38 5.01 2.30 8.82
CA ASN A 38 4.21 2.40 7.59
C ASN A 38 4.49 3.70 6.84
N ARG A 39 4.62 4.84 7.55
CA ARG A 39 4.94 6.13 6.93
C ARG A 39 6.29 6.14 6.22
N VAL A 40 7.29 5.48 6.78
CA VAL A 40 8.61 5.33 6.14
C VAL A 40 8.47 4.48 4.86
N LEU A 41 7.73 3.36 4.94
CA LEU A 41 7.51 2.49 3.77
C LEU A 41 6.73 3.18 2.65
N TYR A 42 5.79 4.07 2.97
CA TYR A 42 5.07 4.86 1.97
C TYR A 42 6.03 5.69 1.12
N ILE A 43 7.02 6.33 1.75
CA ILE A 43 8.02 7.14 1.04
C ILE A 43 8.82 6.24 0.08
N THR A 44 9.23 5.06 0.54
CA THR A 44 9.96 4.10 -0.30
C THR A 44 9.12 3.59 -1.47
N VAL A 45 7.83 3.30 -1.26
CA VAL A 45 6.90 2.87 -2.32
C VAL A 45 6.71 3.97 -3.36
N ILE A 46 6.49 5.21 -2.94
CA ILE A 46 6.30 6.35 -3.85
C ILE A 46 7.57 6.58 -4.66
N PHE A 47 8.74 6.62 -4.01
CA PHE A 47 10.01 6.86 -4.68
C PHE A 47 10.36 5.75 -5.69
N SER A 48 10.24 4.48 -5.29
CA SER A 48 10.45 3.35 -6.19
C SER A 48 9.44 3.32 -7.33
N GLY A 49 8.18 3.69 -7.08
CA GLY A 49 7.13 3.77 -8.10
C GLY A 49 7.42 4.84 -9.16
N VAL A 50 7.85 6.03 -8.76
CA VAL A 50 8.23 7.12 -9.69
C VAL A 50 9.42 6.70 -10.55
N MET A 51 10.40 6.00 -9.98
CA MET A 51 11.55 5.50 -10.74
C MET A 51 11.14 4.42 -11.75
N MET A 52 10.18 3.57 -11.42
CA MET A 52 9.62 2.56 -12.35
C MET A 52 8.78 3.18 -13.46
N MET A 53 8.13 4.32 -13.20
CA MET A 53 7.28 5.02 -14.17
C MET A 53 8.02 5.36 -15.46
N LYS A 54 9.32 5.73 -15.36
CA LYS A 54 10.18 6.04 -16.51
C LYS A 54 10.29 4.91 -17.53
N TYR A 55 10.08 3.66 -17.10
CA TYR A 55 10.18 2.48 -17.94
C TYR A 55 8.81 2.01 -18.50
N SER A 56 7.69 2.38 -17.87
CA SER A 56 6.33 1.95 -18.28
C SER A 56 5.61 2.92 -19.23
N PHE A 57 6.12 4.14 -19.42
CA PHE A 57 5.49 5.13 -20.30
C PHE A 57 5.50 4.77 -21.79
N SER A 58 6.30 3.79 -22.22
CA SER A 58 6.47 3.48 -23.65
C SER A 58 5.33 2.67 -24.27
N GLU A 59 4.52 1.95 -23.47
CA GLU A 59 3.51 1.03 -24.02
C GLU A 59 2.06 1.32 -23.56
N HIS A 60 1.83 1.65 -22.29
CA HIS A 60 0.46 1.84 -21.76
C HIS A 60 0.35 2.97 -20.73
N VAL A 61 0.31 4.22 -21.22
CA VAL A 61 0.27 5.45 -20.40
C VAL A 61 -0.95 5.50 -19.47
N VAL A 62 -2.15 5.18 -19.98
CA VAL A 62 -3.42 5.30 -19.21
C VAL A 62 -3.44 4.34 -18.03
N VAL A 63 -3.06 3.08 -18.23
CA VAL A 63 -3.07 2.06 -17.18
C VAL A 63 -2.00 2.35 -16.12
N SER A 64 -0.86 2.92 -16.54
CA SER A 64 0.21 3.35 -15.64
C SER A 64 -0.24 4.48 -14.71
N ILE A 65 -0.96 5.49 -15.23
CA ILE A 65 -1.52 6.58 -14.42
C ILE A 65 -2.55 6.02 -13.42
N PHE A 66 -3.44 5.12 -13.88
CA PHE A 66 -4.44 4.51 -13.02
C PHE A 66 -3.81 3.72 -11.86
N LYS A 67 -2.73 2.97 -12.13
CA LYS A 67 -1.98 2.23 -11.10
C LYS A 67 -1.38 3.16 -10.04
N ILE A 68 -0.90 4.32 -10.43
CA ILE A 68 -0.34 5.32 -9.49
C ILE A 68 -1.45 5.90 -8.61
N LEU A 69 -2.57 6.30 -9.21
CA LEU A 69 -3.74 6.80 -8.47
C LEU A 69 -4.24 5.74 -7.48
N LEU A 70 -4.29 4.48 -7.90
CA LEU A 70 -4.71 3.37 -7.06
C LEU A 70 -3.73 3.13 -5.91
N GLY A 71 -2.42 3.22 -6.15
CA GLY A 71 -1.40 3.11 -5.11
C GLY A 71 -1.51 4.23 -4.07
N LEU A 72 -1.67 5.48 -4.51
CA LEU A 72 -1.90 6.63 -3.65
C LEU A 72 -3.20 6.50 -2.84
N ALA A 73 -4.29 6.07 -3.49
CA ALA A 73 -5.56 5.82 -2.82
C ALA A 73 -5.41 4.75 -1.73
N THR A 74 -4.68 3.67 -2.02
CA THR A 74 -4.42 2.60 -1.05
C THR A 74 -3.65 3.10 0.17
N ILE A 75 -2.59 3.90 -0.03
CA ILE A 75 -1.84 4.52 1.07
C ILE A 75 -2.77 5.41 1.92
N GLY A 76 -3.63 6.21 1.27
CA GLY A 76 -4.62 7.03 1.94
C GLY A 76 -5.61 6.22 2.79
N VAL A 77 -6.12 5.11 2.24
CA VAL A 77 -7.02 4.19 2.95
C VAL A 77 -6.34 3.56 4.15
N VAL A 78 -5.07 3.15 4.04
CA VAL A 78 -4.31 2.60 5.17
C VAL A 78 -4.13 3.63 6.28
N GLU A 79 -3.76 4.87 5.94
CA GLU A 79 -3.59 5.93 6.94
C GLU A 79 -4.91 6.29 7.64
N MET A 80 -6.01 6.35 6.88
CA MET A 80 -7.36 6.56 7.43
C MET A 80 -7.78 5.41 8.35
N LEU A 81 -7.55 4.17 7.94
CA LEU A 81 -7.84 2.98 8.73
C LEU A 81 -7.13 3.01 10.09
N LEU A 82 -5.82 3.24 10.09
CA LEU A 82 -5.02 3.28 11.31
C LEU A 82 -5.40 4.51 12.17
N SER A 83 -5.68 5.66 11.57
CA SER A 83 -6.12 6.86 12.29
C SER A 83 -7.50 6.71 12.95
N TYR A 84 -8.46 6.07 12.28
CA TYR A 84 -9.78 5.78 12.83
C TYR A 84 -9.69 4.79 13.99
N ARG A 85 -8.84 3.77 13.87
CA ARG A 85 -8.59 2.82 14.96
C ARG A 85 -7.92 3.47 16.17
N LYS A 86 -6.99 4.41 15.96
CA LYS A 86 -6.41 5.20 17.06
C LYS A 86 -7.46 6.00 17.84
N LYS A 87 -8.51 6.45 17.15
CA LYS A 87 -9.63 7.20 17.74
C LYS A 87 -10.78 6.30 18.23
N GLU A 88 -10.55 4.97 18.28
CA GLU A 88 -11.56 3.96 18.65
C GLU A 88 -12.87 4.03 17.84
N LYS A 89 -12.83 4.64 16.66
CA LYS A 89 -13.99 4.77 15.77
C LYS A 89 -14.23 3.46 15.00
N PRO A 90 -15.48 3.19 14.58
CA PRO A 90 -15.77 2.06 13.70
C PRO A 90 -14.97 2.20 12.39
N SER A 91 -14.01 1.31 12.17
CA SER A 91 -13.16 1.31 10.98
C SER A 91 -13.47 0.17 10.03
N ASN A 92 -14.61 -0.51 10.21
CA ASN A 92 -14.99 -1.69 9.41
C ASN A 92 -15.08 -1.34 7.91
N LEU A 93 -15.60 -0.14 7.59
CA LEU A 93 -15.62 0.36 6.21
C LEU A 93 -14.21 0.54 5.63
N PHE A 94 -13.27 1.10 6.41
CA PHE A 94 -11.89 1.26 5.98
C PHE A 94 -11.12 -0.06 5.90
N LEU A 95 -11.49 -1.08 6.69
CA LEU A 95 -10.93 -2.43 6.59
C LEU A 95 -11.36 -3.10 5.28
N VAL A 96 -12.64 -2.98 4.92
CA VAL A 96 -13.15 -3.49 3.63
C VAL A 96 -12.50 -2.75 2.47
N LEU A 97 -12.45 -1.40 2.53
CA LEU A 97 -11.76 -0.60 1.51
C LEU A 97 -10.27 -0.98 1.39
N PHE A 98 -9.58 -1.23 2.50
CA PHE A 98 -8.18 -1.67 2.49
C PHE A 98 -8.03 -2.98 1.73
N LEU A 99 -8.84 -4.00 2.04
CA LEU A 99 -8.81 -5.28 1.33
C LEU A 99 -9.10 -5.12 -0.16
N VAL A 100 -10.13 -4.34 -0.51
CA VAL A 100 -10.49 -4.07 -1.92
C VAL A 100 -9.36 -3.35 -2.65
N CYS A 101 -8.77 -2.32 -2.06
CA CYS A 101 -7.67 -1.56 -2.65
C CYS A 101 -6.40 -2.42 -2.84
N VAL A 102 -6.07 -3.28 -1.87
CA VAL A 102 -4.94 -4.21 -1.99
C VAL A 102 -5.16 -5.21 -3.13
N ILE A 103 -6.34 -5.82 -3.19
CA ILE A 103 -6.69 -6.77 -4.27
C ILE A 103 -6.63 -6.05 -5.63
N ALA A 104 -7.25 -4.87 -5.74
CA ALA A 104 -7.23 -4.09 -6.98
C ALA A 104 -5.79 -3.73 -7.40
N THR A 105 -4.94 -3.33 -6.45
CA THR A 105 -3.54 -2.95 -6.73
C THR A 105 -2.72 -4.15 -7.22
N ILE A 106 -2.93 -5.32 -6.63
CA ILE A 106 -2.30 -6.57 -7.07
C ILE A 106 -2.81 -6.96 -8.46
N SER A 107 -4.13 -6.96 -8.68
CA SER A 107 -4.74 -7.31 -9.98
C SER A 107 -4.28 -6.40 -11.12
N VAL A 108 -4.27 -5.08 -10.91
CA VAL A 108 -3.75 -4.12 -11.89
C VAL A 108 -2.24 -4.31 -12.09
N GLY A 109 -1.52 -4.67 -11.03
CA GLY A 109 -0.11 -5.04 -11.09
C GLY A 109 0.15 -6.23 -12.03
N PHE A 110 -0.59 -7.33 -11.85
CA PHE A 110 -0.50 -8.54 -12.66
C PHE A 110 -0.92 -8.30 -14.11
N TYR A 111 -1.99 -7.53 -14.34
CA TYR A 111 -2.45 -7.17 -15.68
C TYR A 111 -1.37 -6.40 -16.45
N LEU A 112 -0.75 -5.41 -15.81
CA LEU A 112 0.32 -4.61 -16.42
C LEU A 112 1.58 -5.44 -16.73
N SER A 113 1.81 -6.53 -15.98
CA SER A 113 2.97 -7.40 -16.15
C SER A 113 2.72 -8.57 -17.13
N GLY A 114 1.57 -8.60 -17.80
CA GLY A 114 1.20 -9.68 -18.72
C GLY A 114 1.12 -11.05 -18.05
N GLY A 115 0.79 -11.12 -16.75
CA GLY A 115 0.72 -12.36 -15.99
C GLY A 115 2.04 -12.84 -15.37
N ARG A 116 3.14 -12.08 -15.49
CA ARG A 116 4.39 -12.40 -14.77
C ARG A 116 4.32 -11.89 -13.33
N PRO A 117 4.79 -12.68 -12.33
CA PRO A 117 4.76 -12.28 -10.92
C PRO A 117 5.74 -11.16 -10.58
N LEU A 118 6.73 -10.93 -11.45
CA LEU A 118 7.74 -9.89 -11.33
C LEU A 118 7.88 -9.22 -12.70
N PHE A 119 7.84 -7.89 -12.71
CA PHE A 119 8.07 -7.03 -13.88
C PHE A 119 9.28 -7.48 -14.69
#